data_AF-A0A959KDI7-F1
#
_entry.id   AF-A0A959KDI7-F1
#
_cell.length_a   1.000
_cell.length_b   1.000
_cell.length_c   1.000
_cell.angle_alpha   90.00
_cell.angle_beta   90.00
_cell.angle_gamma   90.00
#
_symmetry.space_group_name_H-M   'P 1'
#
loop_
_entity.id
_entity.type
_entity.pdbx_description
1 polymer ?
#
loop_
_entity_poly.entity_id
_entity_poly.type
_entity_poly.pdbx_seq_one_letter_code
_entity_poly.pdbx_strand_id
1 'polypeptide(L)'
;MPIVVPKIIEHCPFPYRPDDPGYSIRYELLLDQEGQQISYAGDLTGQTEYIYLPVGKYQLHYFVSDACWNQQEFIQTVWVVDDQPPVAICDEITQVTLDPDSCQARIYARDLDDGSYDGCCEKLHFAVASTAEIDYWTNYWNDQLNTCHPELDAVAKSALIEHWVDCYVFNDYVYGRNCGNEQLVLRVYEACDLPTR
;
A
#
# COMPACT_ATOMS: atom_id res chain seq x y z
N MET A 1 2.35 -15.16 -5.02
CA MET A 1 1.43 -16.13 -4.36
C MET A 1 1.44 -17.45 -5.12
N PRO A 2 1.26 -18.62 -4.47
CA PRO A 2 1.12 -19.89 -5.19
C PRO A 2 -0.25 -20.00 -5.87
N ILE A 3 -0.27 -20.35 -7.15
CA ILE A 3 -1.50 -20.55 -7.93
C ILE A 3 -2.09 -21.93 -7.56
N VAL A 4 -3.32 -21.95 -7.05
CA VAL A 4 -4.04 -23.20 -6.77
C VAL A 4 -4.88 -23.57 -7.98
N VAL A 5 -4.49 -24.62 -8.69
CA VAL A 5 -5.21 -25.10 -9.88
C VAL A 5 -6.55 -25.74 -9.46
N PRO A 6 -7.69 -25.25 -9.95
CA PRO A 6 -8.99 -25.88 -9.73
C PRO A 6 -9.04 -27.28 -10.32
N LYS A 7 -9.67 -28.21 -9.59
CA LYS A 7 -9.98 -29.53 -10.14
C LYS A 7 -10.97 -29.39 -11.30
N ILE A 8 -10.59 -29.92 -12.45
CA ILE A 8 -11.52 -30.16 -13.56
C ILE A 8 -12.51 -31.23 -13.10
N ILE A 9 -13.78 -30.87 -12.99
CA ILE A 9 -14.85 -31.85 -12.82
C ILE A 9 -15.18 -32.38 -14.21
N GLU A 10 -14.51 -33.45 -14.62
CA GLU A 10 -14.81 -34.13 -15.88
C GLU A 10 -16.06 -35.02 -15.76
N HIS A 11 -16.90 -34.98 -16.78
CA HIS A 11 -17.88 -36.02 -17.11
C HIS A 11 -17.25 -37.19 -17.88
N CYS A 12 -15.92 -37.30 -17.92
CA CYS A 12 -15.19 -38.47 -18.39
C CYS A 12 -14.89 -39.42 -17.22
N PRO A 13 -14.97 -40.74 -17.43
CA PRO A 13 -14.98 -41.71 -16.34
C PRO A 13 -13.56 -42.12 -15.90
N PHE A 14 -12.66 -41.21 -15.53
CA PHE A 14 -11.42 -41.59 -14.82
C PHE A 14 -10.95 -40.49 -13.83
N PRO A 15 -10.32 -40.88 -12.70
CA PRO A 15 -9.95 -39.96 -11.62
C PRO A 15 -8.69 -39.17 -11.96
N TYR A 16 -8.71 -37.88 -11.63
CA TYR A 16 -7.56 -36.96 -11.55
C TYR A 16 -6.26 -37.67 -11.14
N ARG A 17 -5.29 -37.78 -12.06
CA ARG A 17 -3.93 -38.32 -11.83
C ARG A 17 -2.87 -37.27 -12.20
N PRO A 18 -2.29 -36.58 -11.21
CA PRO A 18 -1.17 -35.65 -11.41
C PRO A 18 0.10 -36.29 -12.01
N ASP A 19 0.18 -37.61 -11.98
CA ASP A 19 1.32 -38.45 -12.37
C ASP A 19 1.19 -39.05 -13.78
N ASP A 20 0.20 -38.63 -14.57
CA ASP A 20 0.05 -39.03 -15.97
C ASP A 20 0.96 -38.20 -16.89
N PRO A 21 1.92 -38.80 -17.63
CA PRO A 21 2.85 -38.08 -18.48
C PRO A 21 2.21 -37.33 -19.67
N GLY A 22 0.92 -37.55 -19.94
CA GLY A 22 0.16 -36.81 -20.97
C GLY A 22 -0.54 -35.55 -20.46
N TYR A 23 -0.52 -35.26 -19.16
CA TYR A 23 -1.14 -34.06 -18.60
C TYR A 23 -0.20 -32.86 -18.75
N SER A 24 -0.70 -31.73 -19.25
CA SER A 24 0.08 -30.49 -19.28
C SER A 24 -0.77 -29.28 -18.87
N ILE A 25 -0.16 -28.38 -18.11
CA ILE A 25 -0.75 -27.10 -17.72
C ILE A 25 0.11 -26.00 -18.31
N ARG A 26 -0.46 -25.24 -19.25
CA ARG A 26 0.19 -24.05 -19.81
C ARG A 26 -0.56 -22.83 -19.31
N TYR A 27 0.14 -21.79 -18.89
CA TYR A 27 -0.49 -20.50 -18.66
C TYR A 27 -0.05 -19.53 -19.74
N GLU A 28 -0.97 -18.66 -20.15
CA GLU A 28 -0.71 -17.62 -21.13
C GLU A 28 -1.38 -16.34 -20.65
N LEU A 29 -0.61 -15.26 -20.61
CA LEU A 29 -1.05 -13.87 -20.46
C LEU A 29 -1.50 -13.40 -19.07
N LEU A 30 -0.97 -12.21 -18.72
CA LEU A 30 -1.41 -11.27 -17.71
C LEU A 30 -1.85 -10.01 -18.45
N LEU A 31 -3.12 -9.64 -18.36
CA LEU A 31 -3.59 -8.30 -18.74
C LEU A 31 -3.40 -7.39 -17.53
N ASP A 32 -2.67 -6.29 -17.65
CA ASP A 32 -2.78 -5.19 -16.68
C ASP A 32 -4.07 -4.38 -16.93
N GLN A 33 -4.38 -3.43 -16.03
CA GLN A 33 -5.60 -2.62 -16.13
C GLN A 33 -5.58 -1.59 -17.28
N GLU A 34 -4.45 -1.40 -17.96
CA GLU A 34 -4.31 -0.51 -19.12
C GLU A 34 -4.36 -1.26 -20.46
N GLY A 35 -4.48 -2.60 -20.43
CA GLY A 35 -4.47 -3.44 -21.61
C GLY A 35 -3.06 -3.67 -22.17
N GLN A 36 -2.01 -3.36 -21.40
CA GLN A 36 -0.65 -3.73 -21.74
C GLN A 36 -0.49 -5.24 -21.51
N GLN A 37 -0.06 -5.91 -22.57
CA GLN A 37 0.26 -7.31 -22.52
C GLN A 37 1.61 -7.49 -21.85
N ILE A 38 1.63 -8.03 -20.63
CA ILE A 38 2.86 -8.50 -20.00
C ILE A 38 2.93 -10.02 -20.25
N SER A 39 3.67 -10.40 -21.29
CA SER A 39 3.69 -11.79 -21.77
C SER A 39 4.62 -12.65 -20.90
N TYR A 40 4.05 -13.27 -19.87
CA TYR A 40 4.63 -14.45 -19.23
C TYR A 40 3.88 -15.69 -19.73
N ALA A 41 4.63 -16.71 -20.13
CA ALA A 41 4.11 -18.00 -20.53
C ALA A 41 5.06 -19.07 -20.03
N GLY A 42 4.50 -20.15 -19.48
CA GLY A 42 5.26 -21.22 -18.87
C GLY A 42 4.45 -22.48 -18.72
N ASP A 43 5.12 -23.53 -18.28
CA ASP A 43 4.56 -24.87 -18.08
C ASP A 43 4.60 -25.22 -16.59
N LEU A 44 3.44 -25.42 -16.00
CA LEU A 44 3.28 -25.71 -14.57
C LEU A 44 3.23 -27.23 -14.29
N THR A 45 3.58 -28.07 -15.26
CA THR A 45 3.53 -29.53 -15.10
C THR A 45 4.53 -29.99 -14.03
N GLY A 46 4.03 -30.18 -12.81
CA GLY A 46 4.79 -30.68 -11.67
C GLY A 46 5.80 -29.68 -11.05
N GLN A 47 5.71 -28.38 -11.37
CA GLN A 47 6.63 -27.36 -10.87
C GLN A 47 5.90 -26.14 -10.29
N THR A 48 6.52 -25.50 -9.30
CA THR A 48 6.12 -24.18 -8.80
C THR A 48 6.91 -23.12 -9.54
N GLU A 49 6.24 -22.23 -10.27
CA GLU A 49 6.85 -21.05 -10.89
C GLU A 49 6.54 -19.79 -10.09
N TYR A 50 7.52 -18.90 -9.96
CA TYR A 50 7.37 -17.60 -9.31
C TYR A 50 7.28 -16.51 -10.37
N ILE A 51 6.17 -15.79 -10.36
CA ILE A 51 5.94 -14.64 -11.23
C ILE A 51 6.00 -13.38 -10.36
N TYR A 52 6.83 -12.42 -10.78
CA TYR A 52 6.94 -11.12 -10.15
C TYR A 52 6.10 -10.12 -10.94
N LEU A 53 5.12 -9.52 -10.28
CA LEU A 53 4.17 -8.59 -10.88
C LEU A 53 4.21 -7.27 -10.11
N PRO A 54 4.06 -6.12 -10.80
CA PRO A 54 3.82 -4.85 -10.12
C PRO A 54 2.48 -4.86 -9.37
N VAL A 55 2.27 -3.85 -8.52
CA VAL A 55 0.98 -3.61 -7.87
C VAL A 55 -0.08 -3.35 -8.94
N GLY A 56 -1.23 -3.99 -8.79
CA GLY A 56 -2.30 -3.91 -9.78
C GLY A 56 -3.22 -5.12 -9.79
N LYS A 57 -4.10 -5.14 -10.78
CA LYS A 57 -5.04 -6.23 -11.03
C LYS A 57 -4.67 -6.91 -12.33
N TYR A 58 -4.61 -8.23 -12.29
CA TYR A 58 -4.24 -9.05 -13.42
C TYR A 58 -5.29 -10.12 -13.69
N GLN A 59 -5.51 -10.45 -14.96
CA GLN A 59 -6.23 -11.66 -15.35
C GLN A 59 -5.22 -12.70 -15.80
N LEU A 60 -5.17 -13.81 -15.07
CA LEU A 60 -4.37 -14.98 -15.39
C LEU A 60 -5.23 -15.98 -16.16
N HIS A 61 -4.84 -16.27 -17.40
CA HIS A 61 -5.45 -17.35 -18.17
C HIS A 61 -4.56 -18.59 -18.08
N TYR A 62 -5.13 -19.73 -17.73
CA TYR A 62 -4.42 -20.99 -17.79
C TYR A 62 -5.25 -22.04 -18.53
N PHE A 63 -4.53 -22.79 -19.35
CA PHE A 63 -5.02 -23.83 -20.21
C PHE A 63 -4.56 -25.17 -19.67
N VAL A 64 -5.52 -26.03 -19.40
CA VAL A 64 -5.25 -27.38 -18.95
C VAL A 64 -5.56 -28.32 -20.10
N SER A 65 -4.60 -29.18 -20.44
CA SER A 65 -4.75 -30.20 -21.48
C SER A 65 -4.57 -31.60 -20.89
N ASP A 66 -5.48 -32.50 -21.26
CA ASP A 66 -5.39 -33.91 -20.88
C ASP A 66 -4.58 -34.73 -21.91
N ALA A 67 -4.31 -36.01 -21.59
CA ALA A 67 -3.61 -36.94 -22.47
C ALA A 67 -4.39 -37.28 -23.77
N CYS A 68 -5.67 -36.89 -23.84
CA CYS A 68 -6.56 -37.11 -24.97
C CYS A 68 -6.70 -35.86 -25.86
N TRP A 69 -5.90 -34.82 -25.63
CA TRP A 69 -5.91 -33.54 -26.35
C TRP A 69 -7.18 -32.70 -26.14
N ASN A 70 -7.95 -32.95 -25.09
CA ASN A 70 -8.99 -32.00 -24.66
C ASN A 70 -8.31 -30.84 -23.94
N GLN A 71 -8.74 -29.62 -24.26
CA GLN A 71 -8.23 -28.39 -23.65
C GLN A 71 -9.36 -27.60 -23.01
N GLN A 72 -9.13 -27.08 -21.81
CA GLN A 72 -10.04 -26.15 -21.15
C GLN A 72 -9.29 -24.90 -20.68
N GLU A 73 -9.92 -23.74 -20.90
CA GLU A 73 -9.44 -22.45 -20.41
C GLU A 73 -10.10 -22.09 -19.08
N PHE A 74 -9.30 -21.48 -18.21
CA PHE A 74 -9.77 -20.89 -16.96
C PHE A 74 -9.16 -19.51 -16.78
N ILE A 75 -9.95 -18.61 -16.18
CA ILE A 75 -9.55 -17.23 -15.91
C ILE A 75 -9.59 -17.01 -14.40
N GLN A 76 -8.47 -16.55 -13.83
CA GLN A 76 -8.36 -16.15 -12.43
C GLN A 76 -7.99 -14.67 -12.35
N THR A 77 -8.70 -13.91 -11.51
CA THR A 77 -8.31 -12.54 -11.18
C THR A 77 -7.32 -12.55 -10.03
N VAL A 78 -6.16 -11.93 -10.24
CA VAL A 78 -5.09 -11.77 -9.24
C VAL A 78 -4.99 -10.30 -8.88
N TRP A 79 -4.92 -10.00 -7.59
CA TRP A 79 -4.66 -8.67 -7.07
C TRP A 79 -3.29 -8.67 -6.40
N VAL A 80 -2.42 -7.79 -6.85
CA VAL A 80 -1.16 -7.46 -6.19
C VAL A 80 -1.40 -6.12 -5.51
N VAL A 81 -1.34 -6.11 -4.18
CA VAL A 81 -1.55 -4.92 -3.36
C VAL A 81 -0.25 -4.57 -2.68
N ASP A 82 0.00 -3.27 -2.51
CA ASP A 82 1.02 -2.83 -1.56
C ASP A 82 0.47 -2.93 -0.15
N ASP A 83 1.26 -3.49 0.76
CA ASP A 83 0.97 -3.58 2.19
C ASP A 83 2.09 -3.00 3.07
N GLN A 84 3.12 -2.41 2.46
CA GLN A 84 4.23 -1.78 3.16
C GLN A 84 4.02 -0.27 3.20
N PRO A 85 4.02 0.35 4.40
CA PRO A 85 3.97 1.80 4.47
C PRO A 85 5.27 2.43 3.95
N PRO A 86 5.22 3.68 3.45
CA PRO A 86 6.41 4.41 3.02
C PRO A 86 7.47 4.53 4.12
N VAL A 87 8.73 4.57 3.71
CA VAL A 87 9.86 4.88 4.58
C VAL A 87 10.07 6.39 4.59
N ALA A 88 9.74 7.00 5.73
CA ALA A 88 9.99 8.42 5.96
C ALA A 88 11.47 8.66 6.31
N ILE A 89 12.11 9.58 5.60
CA ILE A 89 13.45 10.10 5.88
C ILE A 89 13.31 11.61 6.01
N CYS A 90 13.60 12.14 7.20
CA CYS A 90 13.47 13.57 7.48
C CYS A 90 14.82 14.23 7.75
N ASP A 91 14.90 15.50 7.40
CA ASP A 91 15.97 16.38 7.85
C ASP A 91 15.95 16.47 9.38
N GLU A 92 17.09 16.18 10.02
CA GLU A 92 17.20 16.26 11.48
C GLU A 92 17.11 17.71 11.97
N ILE A 93 17.66 18.66 11.20
CA ILE A 93 17.73 20.08 11.57
C ILE A 93 17.46 20.96 10.34
N THR A 94 16.32 21.63 10.36
CA THR A 94 15.98 22.66 9.36
C THR A 94 16.02 24.05 10.01
N GLN A 95 16.74 24.99 9.38
CA GLN A 95 16.81 26.37 9.83
C GLN A 95 15.94 27.26 8.96
N VAL A 96 15.03 28.01 9.59
CA VAL A 96 14.12 28.92 8.90
C VAL A 96 14.28 30.34 9.44
N THR A 97 14.01 31.32 8.59
CA THR A 97 13.99 32.74 8.98
C THR A 97 12.55 33.22 9.04
N LEU A 98 12.20 33.96 10.09
CA LEU A 98 10.88 34.58 10.20
C LEU A 98 10.79 35.75 9.22
N ASP A 99 9.66 35.86 8.53
CA ASP A 99 9.32 37.06 7.78
C ASP A 99 9.22 38.25 8.74
N PRO A 100 9.99 39.33 8.52
CA PRO A 100 10.00 40.50 9.41
C PRO A 100 8.68 41.26 9.46
N ASP A 101 7.82 41.16 8.44
CA ASP A 101 6.54 41.87 8.39
C ASP A 101 5.43 41.08 9.08
N SER A 102 5.39 39.75 8.86
CA SER A 102 4.36 38.87 9.43
C SER A 102 4.77 38.19 10.74
N CYS A 103 6.07 38.24 11.10
CA CYS A 103 6.68 37.51 12.21
C CYS A 103 6.41 35.99 12.15
N GLN A 104 6.31 35.42 10.95
CA GLN A 104 6.02 34.01 10.73
C GLN A 104 6.96 33.40 9.70
N ALA A 105 7.29 32.12 9.88
CA ALA A 105 7.90 31.29 8.84
C ALA A 105 6.92 30.18 8.49
N ARG A 106 6.60 30.03 7.20
CA ARG A 106 5.86 28.87 6.72
C ARG A 106 6.85 27.77 6.37
N ILE A 107 6.66 26.59 6.95
CA ILE A 107 7.53 25.43 6.78
C ILE A 107 6.70 24.35 6.11
N TYR A 108 7.00 24.01 4.86
CA TYR A 108 6.28 22.96 4.14
C TYR A 108 6.81 21.59 4.54
N ALA A 109 5.92 20.60 4.65
CA ALA A 109 6.30 19.23 5.00
C ALA A 109 7.33 18.66 4.02
N ARG A 110 7.17 18.96 2.72
CA ARG A 110 8.10 18.56 1.67
C ARG A 110 9.50 19.15 1.84
N ASP A 111 9.64 20.31 2.47
CA ASP A 111 10.94 20.92 2.70
C ASP A 111 11.72 20.23 3.84
N LEU A 112 11.07 19.33 4.58
CA LEU A 112 11.67 18.54 5.66
C LEU A 112 12.03 17.12 5.22
N ASP A 113 11.74 16.75 3.98
CA ASP A 113 12.02 15.43 3.42
C ASP A 113 13.48 15.33 2.95
N ASP A 114 14.18 14.27 3.37
CA ASP A 114 15.56 13.94 2.97
C ASP A 114 15.61 12.65 2.13
N GLY A 115 14.62 12.48 1.25
CA GLY A 115 14.57 11.36 0.30
C GLY A 115 13.75 10.18 0.78
N SER A 116 12.59 10.42 1.40
CA SER A 116 11.60 9.39 1.68
C SER A 116 11.22 8.63 0.41
N TYR A 117 10.95 7.34 0.57
CA TYR A 117 10.65 6.46 -0.56
C TYR A 117 9.63 5.40 -0.19
N ASP A 118 8.98 4.86 -1.21
CA ASP A 118 8.19 3.66 -1.12
C ASP A 118 8.51 2.69 -2.27
N GLY A 119 8.34 1.39 -2.03
CA GLY A 119 8.73 0.33 -2.94
C GLY A 119 7.80 0.16 -4.13
N CYS A 120 6.50 0.40 -3.96
CA CYS A 120 5.53 0.26 -5.04
C CYS A 120 4.84 1.57 -5.43
N CYS A 121 5.07 2.64 -4.67
CA CYS A 121 4.52 3.96 -4.92
C CYS A 121 5.58 5.05 -5.11
N GLU A 122 5.69 5.59 -6.33
CA GLU A 122 6.61 6.71 -6.63
C GLU A 122 6.06 8.07 -6.19
N LYS A 123 4.74 8.18 -5.96
CA LYS A 123 4.08 9.44 -5.63
C LYS A 123 3.72 9.48 -4.14
N LEU A 124 4.48 10.27 -3.39
CA LEU A 124 4.27 10.45 -1.96
C LEU A 124 3.61 11.81 -1.64
N HIS A 125 2.82 11.82 -0.59
CA HIS A 125 2.29 13.02 0.06
C HIS A 125 2.95 13.19 1.44
N PHE A 126 3.25 14.44 1.79
CA PHE A 126 3.98 14.79 3.00
C PHE A 126 3.10 15.69 3.86
N ALA A 127 3.02 15.38 5.15
CA ALA A 127 2.34 16.22 6.12
C ALA A 127 3.23 16.44 7.35
N VAL A 128 3.10 17.61 7.95
CA VAL A 128 3.88 18.03 9.11
C VAL A 128 2.96 18.55 10.22
N ALA A 129 3.35 18.28 11.45
CA ALA A 129 2.74 18.84 12.65
C ALA A 129 3.80 19.08 13.74
N SER A 130 3.52 20.01 14.65
CA SER A 130 4.35 20.18 15.85
C SER A 130 4.09 19.06 16.86
N THR A 131 5.13 18.60 17.56
CA THR A 131 4.94 17.59 18.63
C THR A 131 4.02 18.11 19.74
N ALA A 132 4.10 19.41 20.04
CA ALA A 132 3.25 20.04 21.04
C ALA A 132 1.75 19.97 20.69
N GLU A 133 1.38 20.18 19.42
CA GLU A 133 -0.01 20.05 18.98
C GLU A 133 -0.47 18.59 18.99
N ILE A 134 0.39 17.67 18.52
CA ILE A 134 0.11 16.23 18.57
C ILE A 134 -0.17 15.79 20.01
N ASP A 135 0.72 16.13 20.94
CA ASP A 135 0.60 15.77 22.36
C ASP A 135 -0.67 16.36 22.98
N TYR A 136 -0.96 17.63 22.67
CA TYR A 136 -2.14 18.32 23.18
C TYR A 136 -3.43 17.59 22.77
N TRP A 137 -3.60 17.34 21.48
CA TRP A 137 -4.81 16.73 20.95
C TRP A 137 -4.94 15.25 21.32
N THR A 138 -3.82 14.53 21.36
CA THR A 138 -3.77 13.14 21.82
C THR A 138 -4.28 13.01 23.25
N ASN A 139 -3.78 13.85 24.16
CA ASN A 139 -4.22 13.84 25.55
C ASN A 139 -5.68 14.27 25.69
N TYR A 140 -6.08 15.33 24.98
CA TYR A 140 -7.47 15.81 24.97
C TYR A 140 -8.45 14.69 24.57
N TRP A 141 -8.21 14.03 23.44
CA TRP A 141 -9.11 12.98 22.96
C TRP A 141 -9.04 11.72 23.81
N ASN A 142 -7.88 11.39 24.38
CA ASN A 142 -7.77 10.29 25.32
C ASN A 142 -8.66 10.52 26.56
N ASP A 143 -8.65 11.73 27.13
CA ASP A 143 -9.52 12.10 28.26
C ASP A 143 -11.00 12.08 27.88
N GLN A 144 -11.36 12.57 26.69
CA GLN A 144 -12.73 12.52 26.18
C GLN A 144 -13.21 11.08 26.00
N LEU A 145 -12.41 10.22 25.35
CA LEU A 145 -12.76 8.82 25.13
C LEU A 145 -12.80 8.03 26.44
N ASN A 146 -11.95 8.33 27.42
CA ASN A 146 -12.04 7.71 28.74
C ASN A 146 -13.33 8.08 29.48
N THR A 147 -13.86 9.28 29.23
CA THR A 147 -15.09 9.76 29.86
C THR A 147 -16.34 9.26 29.14
N CYS A 148 -16.36 9.35 27.81
CA CYS A 148 -17.55 9.08 26.99
C CYS A 148 -17.63 7.63 26.49
N HIS A 149 -16.48 6.96 26.34
CA HIS A 149 -16.36 5.60 25.81
C HIS A 149 -15.43 4.73 26.68
N PRO A 150 -15.75 4.53 27.97
CA PRO A 150 -14.94 3.70 28.87
C PRO A 150 -14.88 2.22 28.46
N GLU A 151 -15.81 1.75 27.63
CA GLU A 151 -15.85 0.39 27.09
C GLU A 151 -14.76 0.09 26.07
N LEU A 152 -14.18 1.11 25.43
CA LEU A 152 -13.12 0.94 24.45
C LEU A 152 -11.79 0.62 25.14
N ASP A 153 -11.09 -0.38 24.61
CA ASP A 153 -9.74 -0.69 25.04
C ASP A 153 -8.74 0.37 24.55
N ALA A 154 -7.51 0.29 25.06
CA ALA A 154 -6.46 1.25 24.72
C ALA A 154 -6.11 1.24 23.22
N VAL A 155 -6.18 0.08 22.55
CA VAL A 155 -5.82 -0.06 21.13
C VAL A 155 -6.84 0.65 20.25
N ALA A 156 -8.13 0.42 20.50
CA ALA A 156 -9.21 1.08 19.78
C ALA A 156 -9.19 2.59 19.99
N LYS A 157 -8.92 3.06 21.21
CA LYS A 157 -8.76 4.49 21.51
C LYS A 157 -7.60 5.09 20.74
N SER A 158 -6.41 4.48 20.81
CA SER A 158 -5.23 4.95 20.09
C SER A 158 -5.48 5.01 18.57
N ALA A 159 -6.13 4.00 17.98
CA ALA A 159 -6.44 4.02 16.55
C ALA A 159 -7.37 5.19 16.15
N LEU A 160 -8.40 5.49 16.96
CA LEU A 160 -9.31 6.61 16.72
C LEU A 160 -8.60 7.96 16.87
N ILE A 161 -7.76 8.09 17.90
CA ILE A 161 -7.00 9.31 18.16
C ILE A 161 -5.99 9.56 17.04
N GLU A 162 -5.21 8.55 16.66
CA GLU A 162 -4.24 8.66 15.57
C GLU A 162 -4.90 9.06 14.25
N HIS A 163 -6.02 8.42 13.90
CA HIS A 163 -6.78 8.79 12.71
C HIS A 163 -7.28 10.23 12.74
N TRP A 164 -7.73 10.70 13.91
CA TRP A 164 -8.14 12.10 14.06
C TRP A 164 -6.93 13.05 13.96
N VAL A 165 -5.81 12.72 14.58
CA VAL A 165 -4.58 13.52 14.54
C VAL A 165 -4.07 13.64 13.10
N ASP A 166 -4.05 12.54 12.35
CA ASP A 166 -3.74 12.52 10.91
C ASP A 166 -4.61 13.50 10.12
N CYS A 167 -5.93 13.50 10.39
CA CYS A 167 -6.88 14.29 9.60
C CYS A 167 -6.93 15.78 9.95
N TYR A 168 -6.66 16.13 11.22
CA TYR A 168 -6.96 17.48 11.73
C TYR A 168 -5.75 18.23 12.30
N VAL A 169 -4.65 17.54 12.58
CA VAL A 169 -3.42 18.16 13.13
C VAL A 169 -2.34 18.25 12.05
N PHE A 170 -2.12 17.16 11.31
CA PHE A 170 -1.17 17.13 10.21
C PHE A 170 -1.64 17.97 9.01
N ASN A 171 -0.73 18.76 8.46
CA ASN A 171 -1.00 19.66 7.34
C ASN A 171 0.16 19.70 6.34
N ASP A 172 -0.05 20.22 5.13
CA ASP A 172 1.01 20.41 4.14
C ASP A 172 2.13 21.37 4.62
N TYR A 173 1.82 22.21 5.60
CA TYR A 173 2.77 23.14 6.20
C TYR A 173 2.37 23.52 7.63
N VAL A 174 3.35 23.97 8.41
CA VAL A 174 3.19 24.59 9.73
C VAL A 174 3.74 26.02 9.75
N TYR A 175 3.35 26.79 10.76
CA TYR A 175 3.87 28.15 10.97
C TYR A 175 4.78 28.22 12.19
N GLY A 176 6.06 28.49 11.97
CA GLY A 176 6.96 28.93 13.03
C GLY A 176 6.61 30.38 13.40
N ARG A 177 6.19 30.62 14.64
CA ARG A 177 5.74 31.96 15.10
C ARG A 177 6.70 32.66 16.03
N ASN A 178 7.67 31.93 16.58
CA ASN A 178 8.61 32.42 17.57
C ASN A 178 10.02 31.96 17.21
N CYS A 179 11.01 32.76 17.58
CA CYS A 179 12.40 32.31 17.52
C CYS A 179 12.63 31.21 18.57
N GLY A 180 13.41 30.21 18.21
CA GLY A 180 13.77 29.12 19.11
C GLY A 180 13.84 27.80 18.36
N ASN A 181 13.83 26.72 19.13
CA ASN A 181 13.77 25.37 18.61
C ASN A 181 12.35 24.84 18.80
N GLU A 182 11.84 24.21 17.75
CA GLU A 182 10.56 23.52 17.76
C GLU A 182 10.78 22.12 17.18
N GLN A 183 10.13 21.12 17.77
CA GLN A 183 10.20 19.75 17.27
C GLN A 183 8.98 19.49 16.40
N LEU A 184 9.25 19.08 15.16
CA LEU A 184 8.24 18.75 14.17
C LEU A 184 8.25 17.25 13.91
N VAL A 185 7.11 16.73 13.49
CA VAL A 185 6.94 15.34 13.02
C VAL A 185 6.56 15.41 11.55
N LEU A 186 7.34 14.71 10.72
CA LEU A 186 7.00 14.44 9.32
C LEU A 186 6.26 13.11 9.23
N ARG A 187 5.10 13.10 8.55
CA ARG A 187 4.41 11.88 8.11
C ARG A 187 4.39 11.83 6.59
N VAL A 188 4.52 10.62 6.07
CA VAL A 188 4.60 10.32 4.64
C VAL A 188 3.50 9.34 4.29
N TYR A 189 2.76 9.62 3.24
CA TYR A 189 1.63 8.83 2.78
C TYR A 189 1.76 8.50 1.30
N GLU A 190 1.26 7.34 0.89
CA GLU A 190 1.12 7.00 -0.51
C GLU A 190 0.05 7.87 -1.18
N ALA A 191 0.34 8.35 -2.39
CA ALA A 191 -0.56 9.17 -3.18
C ALA A 191 -0.66 8.70 -4.64
N CYS A 192 -0.31 7.44 -4.91
CA CYS A 192 -0.28 6.84 -6.25
C CYS A 192 -1.65 6.79 -6.93
N ASP A 193 -2.71 6.54 -6.18
CA ASP A 193 -4.08 6.49 -6.71
C ASP A 193 -4.79 7.86 -6.72
N LEU A 194 -4.11 8.93 -6.29
CA LEU A 194 -4.68 10.27 -6.27
C LEU A 194 -4.37 10.99 -7.60
N PRO A 195 -5.33 11.70 -8.21
CA PRO A 195 -5.08 12.51 -9.39
C PRO A 195 -4.02 13.58 -9.11
N THR A 196 -3.18 13.88 -10.09
CA THR A 196 -2.27 15.03 -10.04
C THR A 196 -3.07 16.32 -10.30
N ARG A 197 -2.79 17.36 -9.52
CA ARG A 197 -3.43 18.67 -9.67
C ARG A 197 -2.67 19.54 -10.66
#